data_AF-A0A4Q7M3F4-F1
#
_entry.id   AF-A0A4Q7M3F4-F1
#
_cell.length_a   1.000
_cell.length_b   1.000
_cell.length_c   1.000
_cell.angle_alpha   90.00
_cell.angle_beta   90.00
_cell.angle_gamma   90.00
#
_symmetry.space_group_name_H-M   'P 1'
#
loop_
_entity.id
_entity.type
_entity.pdbx_description
1 polymer ?
#
loop_
_entity_poly.entity_id
_entity_poly.type
_entity_poly.pdbx_seq_one_letter_code
_entity_poly.pdbx_strand_id
1 'polypeptide(L)'
;MLDASVLVRAVFAGLDGLVVQDVEEGEGGLVLAVTTRGGPAGCPVCGQPSTRLHAWHERAPADLPVAGLRVVLRVRVRRLVCQSPHCPRRTFREQVPGVLERYQRRTARLTEALEAVVTELAGRASARLAPALGMLSTTAQD
;
A
#
# COMPACT_ATOMS: atom_id res chain seq x y z
N MET A 1 5.32 10.90 -28.81
CA MET A 1 6.35 10.41 -27.86
C MET A 1 5.67 10.37 -26.50
N LEU A 2 5.48 9.19 -25.90
CA LEU A 2 4.96 9.11 -24.53
C LEU A 2 6.06 9.61 -23.59
N ASP A 3 5.74 10.59 -22.75
CA ASP A 3 6.64 11.05 -21.69
C ASP A 3 6.74 9.95 -20.61
N ALA A 4 7.95 9.68 -20.14
CA ALA A 4 8.22 8.74 -19.05
C ALA A 4 7.40 9.08 -17.79
N SER A 5 7.14 10.37 -17.55
CA SER A 5 6.31 10.82 -16.42
C SER A 5 4.86 10.30 -16.51
N VAL A 6 4.31 10.17 -17.73
CA VAL A 6 2.96 9.67 -17.98
C VAL A 6 2.89 8.17 -17.69
N LEU A 7 3.91 7.42 -18.10
CA LEU A 7 4.01 5.98 -17.82
C LEU A 7 4.12 5.69 -16.33
N VAL A 8 4.98 6.43 -15.61
CA VAL A 8 5.12 6.30 -14.15
C VAL A 8 3.78 6.56 -13.46
N ARG A 9 3.07 7.63 -13.83
CA ARG A 9 1.75 7.92 -13.26
C ARG A 9 0.72 6.85 -13.59
N ALA A 10 0.73 6.29 -14.79
CA ALA A 10 -0.21 5.25 -15.20
C ALA A 10 0.01 3.93 -14.42
N VAL A 11 1.27 3.49 -14.30
CA VAL A 11 1.65 2.25 -13.61
C VAL A 11 1.41 2.35 -12.09
N PHE A 12 1.65 3.53 -11.52
CA PHE A 12 1.56 3.79 -10.08
C PHE A 12 0.33 4.64 -9.69
N ALA A 13 -0.74 4.62 -10.49
CA ALA A 13 -1.94 5.42 -10.26
C ALA A 13 -2.62 5.16 -8.90
N GLY A 14 -2.43 3.98 -8.31
CA GLY A 14 -2.96 3.62 -6.99
C GLY A 14 -2.16 4.15 -5.78
N LEU A 15 -1.15 5.00 -6.00
CA LEU A 15 -0.32 5.60 -4.94
C LEU A 15 -0.76 7.03 -4.63
N ASP A 16 -2.07 7.25 -4.53
CA ASP A 16 -2.64 8.55 -4.20
C ASP A 16 -2.07 9.12 -2.89
N GLY A 17 -1.90 10.44 -2.83
CA GLY A 17 -1.27 11.10 -1.68
C GLY A 17 0.26 11.00 -1.62
N LEU A 18 0.89 10.21 -2.49
CA LEU A 18 2.33 10.18 -2.70
C LEU A 18 2.74 10.97 -3.94
N VAL A 19 4.01 11.39 -3.94
CA VAL A 19 4.74 11.96 -5.08
C VAL A 19 5.89 11.02 -5.38
N VAL A 20 5.95 10.54 -6.62
CA VAL A 20 7.10 9.79 -7.11
C VAL A 20 8.26 10.76 -7.33
N GLN A 21 9.38 10.48 -6.68
CA GLN A 21 10.61 11.25 -6.82
C GLN A 21 11.56 10.58 -7.81
N ASP A 22 11.67 9.25 -7.74
CA ASP A 22 12.57 8.49 -8.59
C ASP A 22 12.15 7.01 -8.72
N VAL A 23 12.65 6.34 -9.76
CA VAL A 23 12.54 4.91 -9.98
C VAL A 23 13.94 4.33 -10.16
N GLU A 24 14.37 3.51 -9.21
CA GLU A 24 15.68 2.86 -9.23
C GLU A 24 15.52 1.36 -9.51
N GLU A 25 16.42 0.79 -10.31
CA GLU A 25 16.57 -0.66 -10.38
C GLU A 25 17.41 -1.14 -9.19
N GLY A 26 16.88 -2.11 -8.46
CA GLY A 26 17.57 -2.79 -7.37
C GLY A 26 17.75 -4.28 -7.65
N GLU A 27 18.35 -5.00 -6.70
CA GLU A 27 18.55 -6.44 -6.84
C GLU A 27 17.19 -7.17 -6.88
N GLY A 28 16.84 -7.70 -8.06
CA GLY A 28 15.62 -8.47 -8.29
C GLY A 28 14.33 -7.65 -8.37
N GLY A 29 14.38 -6.33 -8.56
CA GLY A 29 13.15 -5.52 -8.71
C GLY A 29 13.34 -4.02 -8.80
N LEU A 30 12.22 -3.29 -8.81
CA LEU A 30 12.16 -1.83 -8.84
C LEU A 30 11.99 -1.27 -7.43
N VAL A 31 12.74 -0.21 -7.12
CA VAL A 31 12.59 0.60 -5.92
C VAL A 31 12.01 1.96 -6.31
N LEU A 32 10.81 2.25 -5.83
CA LEU A 32 10.15 3.51 -6.10
C LEU A 32 10.38 4.49 -4.95
N ALA A 33 11.20 5.52 -5.16
CA ALA A 33 11.40 6.56 -4.17
C ALA A 33 10.19 7.50 -4.18
N VAL A 34 9.48 7.59 -3.05
CA VAL A 34 8.24 8.37 -2.95
C VAL A 34 8.16 9.15 -1.65
N THR A 35 7.45 10.27 -1.65
CA THR A 35 7.21 11.07 -0.44
C THR A 35 5.76 11.53 -0.35
N THR A 36 5.28 11.85 0.84
CA THR A 36 3.93 12.41 1.00
C THR A 36 3.82 13.80 0.37
N ARG A 37 2.67 14.11 -0.27
CA ARG A 37 2.44 15.35 -1.04
C ARG A 37 2.57 16.67 -0.26
N GLY A 38 2.67 16.63 1.07
CA GLY A 38 2.63 17.84 1.88
C GLY A 38 1.21 18.18 2.33
N GLY A 39 1.05 19.36 2.95
CA GLY A 39 -0.23 19.83 3.48
C GLY A 39 -0.58 19.32 4.89
N PRO A 40 -1.76 19.67 5.42
CA PRO A 40 -2.23 19.18 6.72
C PRO A 40 -2.61 17.71 6.66
N ALA A 41 -2.24 16.95 7.70
CA ALA A 41 -2.76 15.59 7.90
C ALA A 41 -3.46 15.49 9.26
N GLY A 42 -4.56 14.74 9.29
CA GLY A 42 -5.35 14.53 10.50
C GLY A 42 -4.66 13.58 11.48
N CYS A 43 -4.67 13.93 12.77
CA CYS A 43 -4.29 13.00 13.82
C CYS A 43 -5.23 11.78 13.79
N PRO A 44 -4.72 10.53 13.74
CA PRO A 44 -5.56 9.33 13.64
C PRO A 44 -6.38 9.04 14.92
N VAL A 45 -6.19 9.83 15.99
CA VAL A 45 -6.92 9.66 17.25
C VAL A 45 -8.00 10.73 17.43
N CYS A 46 -7.69 12.01 17.19
CA CYS A 46 -8.64 13.11 17.41
C CYS A 46 -9.06 13.84 16.13
N GLY A 47 -8.55 13.45 14.97
CA GLY A 47 -8.84 14.09 13.69
C GLY A 47 -8.15 15.45 13.48
N GLN A 48 -7.62 16.10 14.53
CA GLN A 48 -7.07 17.46 14.41
C GLN A 48 -5.98 17.53 13.33
N PRO A 49 -6.14 18.37 12.30
CA PRO A 49 -5.14 18.54 11.26
C PRO A 49 -3.89 19.18 11.85
N SER A 50 -2.73 18.74 11.36
CA SER A 50 -1.45 19.33 11.72
C SER A 50 -0.55 19.41 10.49
N THR A 51 0.27 20.45 10.45
CA THR A 51 1.40 20.59 9.53
C THR A 51 2.74 20.62 10.27
N ARG A 52 2.71 20.60 11.62
CA ARG A 52 3.91 20.73 12.45
C ARG A 52 4.72 19.45 12.39
N LEU A 53 5.80 19.48 11.62
CA LEU A 53 6.75 18.38 11.50
C LEU A 53 7.47 18.13 12.84
N HIS A 54 7.52 16.87 13.24
CA HIS A 54 8.38 16.38 14.32
C HIS A 54 9.65 15.74 13.75
N ALA A 55 9.48 14.84 12.76
CA ALA A 55 10.58 14.13 12.11
C ALA A 55 10.12 13.56 10.77
N TRP A 56 11.09 13.20 9.93
CA TRP A 56 10.86 12.32 8.79
C TRP A 56 11.11 10.87 9.20
N HIS A 57 10.38 9.95 8.60
CA HIS A 57 10.60 8.52 8.73
C HIS A 57 10.54 7.84 7.38
N GLU A 58 11.20 6.70 7.28
CA GLU A 58 11.14 5.86 6.09
C GLU A 58 10.35 4.58 6.35
N ARG A 59 9.68 4.11 5.30
CA ARG A 59 9.00 2.81 5.27
C ARG A 59 9.17 2.18 3.90
N ALA A 60 9.18 0.85 3.88
CA ALA A 60 9.39 0.05 2.69
C ALA A 60 8.27 -0.99 2.45
N PRO A 61 7.01 -0.58 2.20
CA PRO A 61 5.98 -1.54 1.83
C PRO A 61 6.26 -2.14 0.44
N ALA A 62 5.99 -3.43 0.29
CA ALA A 62 5.96 -4.08 -1.02
C ALA A 62 4.70 -3.65 -1.80
N ASP A 63 4.81 -3.60 -3.12
CA ASP A 63 3.74 -3.16 -4.00
C ASP A 63 3.51 -4.16 -5.15
N LEU A 64 2.44 -3.94 -5.91
CA LEU A 64 2.07 -4.80 -7.03
C LEU A 64 3.23 -4.90 -8.05
N PRO A 65 3.61 -6.11 -8.49
CA PRO A 65 4.66 -6.30 -9.48
C PRO A 65 4.36 -5.58 -10.80
N VAL A 66 5.41 -5.11 -11.46
CA VAL A 66 5.33 -4.44 -12.77
C VAL A 66 6.18 -5.22 -13.75
N ALA A 67 5.59 -5.70 -14.84
CA ALA A 67 6.28 -6.52 -15.84
C ALA A 67 7.03 -7.73 -15.25
N GLY A 68 6.47 -8.34 -14.19
CA GLY A 68 7.10 -9.47 -13.47
C GLY A 68 8.19 -9.08 -12.48
N LEU A 69 8.56 -7.80 -12.41
CA LEU A 69 9.54 -7.28 -11.45
C LEU A 69 8.87 -7.00 -10.11
N ARG A 70 9.52 -7.42 -9.02
CA ARG A 70 9.11 -7.04 -7.66
C ARG A 70 9.18 -5.52 -7.51
N VAL A 71 8.21 -4.91 -6.86
CA VAL A 71 8.22 -3.47 -6.56
C VAL A 71 8.24 -3.25 -5.05
N VAL A 72 9.12 -2.36 -4.60
CA VAL A 72 9.17 -1.86 -3.21
C VAL A 72 9.09 -0.34 -3.23
N LEU A 73 8.24 0.23 -2.39
CA LEU A 73 8.17 1.69 -2.24
C LEU A 73 9.15 2.13 -1.15
N ARG A 74 10.14 2.98 -1.45
CA ARG A 74 10.95 3.66 -0.44
C ARG A 74 10.24 4.96 -0.07
N VAL A 75 9.35 4.89 0.93
CA VAL A 75 8.47 6.01 1.28
C VAL A 75 9.07 6.87 2.39
N ARG A 76 9.35 8.14 2.08
CA ARG A 76 9.67 9.18 3.06
C ARG A 76 8.39 9.86 3.53
N VAL A 77 7.98 9.56 4.77
CA VAL A 77 6.71 10.00 5.38
C VAL A 77 6.95 10.95 6.56
N ARG A 78 6.10 11.97 6.72
CA ARG A 78 6.20 12.88 7.88
C ARG A 78 5.64 12.24 9.14
N ARG A 79 6.34 12.43 10.25
CA ARG A 79 5.79 12.33 11.60
C ARG A 79 5.49 13.75 12.08
N LEU A 80 4.24 14.01 12.38
CA LEU A 80 3.70 15.31 12.76
C LEU A 80 3.41 15.34 14.27
N VAL A 81 3.39 16.54 14.84
CA VAL A 81 2.95 16.82 16.22
C VAL A 81 1.45 17.07 16.23
N CYS A 82 0.70 16.37 17.06
CA CYS A 82 -0.71 16.72 17.30
C CYS A 82 -0.77 17.96 18.20
N GLN A 83 -1.48 18.99 17.75
CA GLN A 83 -1.60 20.25 18.48
C GLN A 83 -2.83 20.29 19.41
N SER A 84 -3.60 19.20 19.49
CA SER A 84 -4.74 19.10 20.40
C SER A 84 -4.24 18.94 21.84
N PRO A 85 -4.61 19.84 22.77
CA PRO A 85 -4.14 19.76 24.17
C PRO A 85 -4.64 18.48 24.86
N HIS A 86 -5.89 18.09 24.57
CA HIS A 86 -6.57 16.95 25.19
C HIS A 86 -6.32 15.61 24.49
N CYS A 87 -5.63 15.59 23.34
CA CYS A 87 -5.35 14.33 22.66
C CYS A 87 -4.19 13.59 23.36
N PRO A 88 -4.37 12.30 23.72
CA PRO A 88 -3.28 11.50 24.30
C PRO A 88 -2.15 11.25 23.30
N ARG A 89 -2.42 11.39 22.00
CA ARG A 89 -1.41 11.20 20.95
C ARG A 89 -0.64 12.50 20.72
N ARG A 90 0.63 12.55 21.14
CA ARG A 90 1.50 13.73 20.93
C ARG A 90 2.09 13.84 19.53
N THR A 91 2.40 12.71 18.90
CA THR A 91 2.90 12.67 17.51
C THR A 91 2.26 11.54 16.74
N PHE A 92 2.09 11.70 15.43
CA PHE A 92 1.56 10.66 14.56
C PHE A 92 2.26 10.70 13.21
N ARG A 93 2.32 9.55 12.53
CA ARG A 93 2.80 9.51 11.15
C ARG A 93 1.62 9.80 10.24
N GLU A 94 1.85 10.56 9.17
CA GLU A 94 0.86 10.66 8.10
C GLU A 94 0.44 9.27 7.66
N GLN A 95 -0.86 9.10 7.49
CA GLN A 95 -1.43 7.88 6.91
C GLN A 95 -1.74 8.19 5.45
N VAL A 96 -1.33 7.29 4.57
CA VAL A 96 -1.77 7.28 3.17
C VAL A 96 -2.67 6.05 3.05
N PRO A 97 -4.00 6.21 2.99
CA PRO A 97 -4.93 5.09 2.92
C PRO A 97 -4.52 4.11 1.82
N GLY A 98 -4.55 2.81 2.13
CA GLY A 98 -4.16 1.76 1.19
C GLY A 98 -2.67 1.63 0.90
N VAL A 99 -1.80 2.54 1.36
CA VAL A 99 -0.34 2.48 1.11
C VAL A 99 0.48 2.46 2.40
N LEU A 100 0.17 3.35 3.34
CA LEU A 100 0.94 3.58 4.57
C LEU A 100 0.07 3.62 5.82
N GLU A 101 -0.74 2.59 6.01
CA GLU A 101 -1.43 2.41 7.28
C GLU A 101 -0.50 1.84 8.36
N ARG A 102 -0.92 1.95 9.62
CA ARG A 102 -0.15 1.44 10.77
C ARG A 102 0.18 -0.04 10.55
N TYR A 103 1.47 -0.38 10.66
CA TYR A 103 2.02 -1.73 10.45
C TYR A 103 1.86 -2.35 9.06
N GLN A 104 1.24 -1.66 8.11
CA GLN A 104 1.08 -2.14 6.74
C GLN A 104 2.45 -2.38 6.08
N ARG A 105 2.70 -3.61 5.62
CA ARG A 105 3.94 -4.02 4.94
C ARG A 105 3.76 -4.23 3.43
N ARG A 106 2.52 -4.21 2.96
CA ARG A 106 2.10 -4.42 1.57
C ARG A 106 1.03 -3.39 1.23
N THR A 107 1.06 -2.80 0.05
CA THR A 107 -0.04 -1.95 -0.42
C THR A 107 -1.35 -2.75 -0.50
N ALA A 108 -2.48 -2.05 -0.38
CA ALA A 108 -3.80 -2.68 -0.46
C ALA A 108 -3.97 -3.41 -1.80
N ARG A 109 -3.57 -2.79 -2.92
CA ARG A 109 -3.61 -3.43 -4.24
C ARG A 109 -2.80 -4.72 -4.34
N LEU A 110 -1.68 -4.84 -3.61
CA LEU A 110 -0.93 -6.10 -3.53
C LEU A 110 -1.66 -7.14 -2.67
N THR A 111 -2.23 -6.72 -1.54
CA THR A 111 -3.03 -7.60 -0.68
C THR A 111 -4.23 -8.15 -1.45
N GLU A 112 -5.00 -7.29 -2.12
CA GLU A 112 -6.16 -7.67 -2.94
C GLU A 112 -5.79 -8.67 -4.06
N ALA A 113 -4.67 -8.44 -4.76
CA ALA A 113 -4.20 -9.36 -5.78
C ALA A 113 -3.83 -10.74 -5.20
N LEU A 114 -3.19 -10.78 -4.04
CA LEU A 114 -2.87 -12.03 -3.34
C LEU A 114 -4.13 -12.74 -2.85
N GLU A 115 -5.10 -11.99 -2.31
CA GLU A 115 -6.39 -12.53 -1.88
C GLU A 115 -7.14 -13.16 -3.05
N ALA A 116 -7.20 -12.51 -4.21
CA ALA A 116 -7.80 -13.08 -5.41
C ALA A 116 -7.15 -14.43 -5.80
N VAL A 117 -5.82 -14.50 -5.81
CA VAL A 117 -5.09 -15.74 -6.09
C VAL A 117 -5.44 -16.83 -5.07
N VAL A 118 -5.41 -16.50 -3.77
CA VAL A 118 -5.72 -17.45 -2.70
C VAL A 118 -7.17 -17.93 -2.80
N THR A 119 -8.13 -17.04 -3.04
CA THR A 119 -9.55 -17.38 -3.17
C THR A 119 -9.79 -18.36 -4.34
N GLU A 120 -9.17 -18.13 -5.50
CA GLU A 120 -9.26 -19.06 -6.62
C GLU A 120 -8.68 -20.44 -6.27
N LEU A 121 -7.49 -20.45 -5.65
CA LEU A 121 -6.77 -21.69 -5.34
C LEU A 121 -7.40 -22.48 -4.18
N ALA A 122 -7.90 -21.81 -3.15
CA ALA A 122 -8.47 -22.46 -1.96
C ALA A 122 -9.90 -22.95 -2.19
N GLY A 123 -10.72 -22.20 -2.93
CA GLY A 123 -12.15 -22.51 -3.10
C GLY A 123 -12.47 -23.18 -4.43
N ARG A 124 -12.07 -22.57 -5.56
CA ARG A 124 -12.54 -23.00 -6.88
C ARG A 124 -11.73 -24.16 -7.45
N ALA A 125 -10.42 -24.20 -7.21
CA ALA A 125 -9.61 -25.35 -7.60
C ALA A 125 -10.07 -26.62 -6.86
N SER A 126 -10.30 -26.52 -5.55
CA SER A 126 -10.86 -27.61 -4.72
C SER A 126 -12.22 -28.07 -5.21
N ALA A 127 -13.16 -27.14 -5.49
CA ALA A 127 -14.48 -27.48 -6.01
C ALA A 127 -14.45 -28.13 -7.41
N ARG A 128 -13.49 -27.76 -8.27
CA ARG A 128 -13.31 -28.40 -9.59
C ARG A 128 -12.69 -29.79 -9.50
N LEU A 129 -11.77 -30.00 -8.56
CA LEU A 129 -11.05 -31.27 -8.40
C LEU A 129 -11.84 -32.30 -7.60
N ALA A 130 -12.69 -31.87 -6.66
CA ALA A 130 -13.45 -32.78 -5.79
C ALA A 130 -14.29 -33.81 -6.58
N PRO A 131 -15.07 -33.45 -7.63
CA PRO A 131 -15.80 -34.43 -8.43
C PRO A 131 -14.90 -35.44 -9.16
N ALA A 132 -13.77 -34.98 -9.72
CA ALA A 132 -12.81 -35.85 -10.41
C ALA A 132 -12.10 -36.83 -9.47
N LEU A 133 -12.03 -36.49 -8.18
CA LEU A 133 -11.47 -37.33 -7.11
C LEU A 133 -12.54 -38.11 -6.32
N GLY A 134 -13.82 -38.01 -6.71
CA GLY A 134 -14.93 -38.67 -6.02
C GLY A 134 -15.25 -38.10 -4.63
N MET A 135 -14.80 -36.87 -4.34
CA MET A 135 -15.04 -36.18 -3.07
C MET A 135 -16.29 -35.28 -3.17
N LEU A 136 -17.08 -35.25 -2.11
CA LEU A 136 -18.18 -34.29 -1.96
C LEU A 136 -17.60 -32.94 -1.51
N SER A 137 -17.59 -31.93 -2.39
CA SER A 137 -17.34 -30.55 -1.98
C SER A 137 -18.66 -29.91 -1.54
N THR A 138 -18.78 -29.57 -0.26
CA THR A 138 -19.91 -28.76 0.23
C THR A 138 -19.71 -27.32 -0.24
N THR A 139 -20.23 -26.98 -1.40
CA THR A 139 -20.39 -25.57 -1.78
C THR A 139 -21.52 -24.99 -0.94
N ALA A 140 -21.19 -24.31 0.15
CA ALA A 140 -22.10 -23.36 0.76
C ALA A 140 -22.09 -22.09 -0.12
N GLN A 141 -23.09 -21.97 -0.98
CA GLN A 141 -23.51 -20.71 -1.58
C GLN A 141 -24.95 -20.50 -1.14
N ASP A 142 -25.14 -19.58 -0.19
CA ASP A 142 -26.31 -18.73 0.00
C ASP A 142 -25.80 -17.30 0.22
#